data_AF-A0A2T4WK53-F1
#
_entry.id   AF-A0A2T4WK53-F1
#
_cell.length_a   1.000
_cell.length_b   1.000
_cell.length_c   1.000
_cell.angle_alpha   90.00
_cell.angle_beta   90.00
_cell.angle_gamma   90.00
#
_symmetry.space_group_name_H-M   'P 1'
#
loop_
_entity.id
_entity.type
_entity.pdbx_description
1 polymer ?
#
loop_
_entity_poly.entity_id
_entity_poly.type
_entity_poly.pdbx_seq_one_letter_code
_entity_poly.pdbx_strand_id
1 'polypeptide(L)' 'MSNYHIKHLEEYYQVYRKSVRNPENFWEEIAEEHFMWRKKWDKVLSWDFAKPEVK' A
#
# COMPACT_ATOMS: atom_id res chain seq x y z
N MET A 1 5.86 -8.85 -10.72
CA MET A 1 5.18 -10.05 -10.15
C MET A 1 4.19 -9.51 -9.14
N SER A 2 2.88 -9.76 -9.31
CA SER A 2 1.83 -9.12 -8.53
C SER A 2 1.93 -9.43 -7.02
N ASN A 3 2.50 -8.52 -6.23
CA ASN A 3 2.71 -8.64 -4.78
C ASN A 3 1.42 -8.76 -3.94
N TYR A 4 0.24 -8.67 -4.57
CA TYR A 4 -1.07 -8.78 -3.92
C TYR A 4 -1.80 -10.11 -4.19
N HIS A 5 -1.32 -10.94 -5.12
CA HIS A 5 -1.91 -12.26 -5.41
C HIS A 5 -1.34 -13.31 -4.46
N ILE A 6 -1.93 -13.40 -3.27
CA ILE A 6 -1.50 -14.30 -2.21
C ILE A 6 -2.08 -15.70 -2.44
N LYS A 7 -1.23 -16.71 -2.56
CA LYS A 7 -1.62 -18.11 -2.83
C LYS A 7 -1.72 -18.95 -1.57
N HIS A 8 -0.91 -18.65 -0.55
CA HIS A 8 -0.78 -19.46 0.67
C HIS A 8 -0.64 -18.58 1.93
N LEU A 9 -0.91 -19.15 3.10
CA LEU A 9 -0.92 -18.41 4.37
C LEU A 9 0.46 -17.80 4.73
N GLU A 10 1.55 -18.46 4.41
CA GLU A 10 2.89 -17.92 4.70
C GLU A 10 3.20 -16.67 3.87
N GLU A 11 2.79 -16.67 2.60
CA GLU A 11 2.90 -15.51 1.71
C GLU A 11 2.07 -14.34 2.22
N TYR A 12 0.86 -14.59 2.75
CA TYR A 12 0.06 -13.56 3.44
C TYR A 12 0.86 -12.86 4.53
N TYR A 13 1.50 -13.60 5.43
CA TYR A 13 2.26 -13.01 6.52
C TYR A 13 3.50 -12.25 6.04
N GLN A 14 4.11 -12.64 4.93
CA GLN A 14 5.23 -11.90 4.34
C GLN A 14 4.75 -10.58 3.73
N VAL A 15 3.71 -10.62 2.91
CA VAL A 15 3.12 -9.44 2.25
C VAL A 15 2.57 -8.47 3.30
N TYR A 16 1.85 -8.97 4.30
CA TYR A 16 1.33 -8.17 5.41
C TYR A 16 2.45 -7.48 6.20
N ARG A 17 3.55 -8.18 6.50
CA ARG A 17 4.69 -7.56 7.18
C ARG A 17 5.31 -6.43 6.34
N LYS A 18 5.36 -6.58 5.01
CA LYS A 18 5.84 -5.53 4.10
C LYS A 18 4.89 -4.32 4.12
N SER A 19 3.57 -4.55 4.05
CA SER A 19 2.56 -3.48 4.00
C SER A 19 2.50 -2.64 5.27
N VAL A 20 2.82 -3.22 6.44
CA VAL A 20 2.83 -2.50 7.72
C VAL A 20 4.18 -1.81 7.98
N ARG A 21 5.30 -2.45 7.64
CA ARG A 21 6.64 -1.89 7.94
C ARG A 21 7.01 -0.74 7.02
N ASN A 22 6.71 -0.85 5.73
CA ASN A 22 7.03 0.15 4.71
C ASN A 22 5.77 0.49 3.89
N PRO A 23 4.75 1.09 4.52
CA PRO A 23 3.43 1.26 3.91
C PRO A 23 3.45 2.14 2.67
N GLU A 24 4.20 3.25 2.66
CA GLU A 24 4.23 4.16 1.51
C GLU A 24 4.76 3.45 0.26
N ASN A 25 5.97 2.87 0.32
CA ASN A 25 6.53 2.16 -0.84
C ASN A 25 5.65 0.98 -1.27
N PHE A 26 5.08 0.23 -0.31
CA PHE A 26 4.23 -0.91 -0.63
C PHE A 26 2.98 -0.52 -1.41
N TRP A 27 2.27 0.52 -0.96
CA TRP A 27 1.06 0.98 -1.62
C TRP A 27 1.36 1.78 -2.90
N GLU A 28 2.49 2.46 -2.97
CA GLU A 28 3.00 3.10 -4.18
C GLU A 28 3.23 2.08 -5.30
N GLU A 29 4.01 1.03 -5.04
CA GLU A 29 4.29 -0.06 -6.01
C GLU A 29 2.98 -0.67 -6.54
N ILE A 30 2.03 -0.98 -5.66
CA ILE A 30 0.72 -1.54 -6.05
C ILE A 30 -0.05 -0.55 -6.93
N ALA A 31 -0.09 0.72 -6.56
CA ALA A 31 -0.83 1.72 -7.29
C ALA A 31 -0.21 2.01 -8.67
N GLU A 32 1.12 1.97 -8.80
CA GLU A 32 1.82 2.16 -10.06
C GLU A 32 1.73 0.96 -11.00
N GLU A 33 1.84 -0.26 -10.49
CA GLU A 33 1.86 -1.48 -11.31
C GLU A 33 0.47 -1.89 -11.82
N HIS A 34 -0.62 -1.46 -11.16
CA HIS A 34 -1.96 -2.03 -11.40
C HIS A 34 -3.01 -1.02 -11.88
N PHE A 35 -2.70 0.28 -11.84
CA PHE A 35 -3.64 1.32 -12.27
C PHE A 35 -2.99 2.26 -13.28
N MET A 36 -3.80 2.77 -14.20
CA MET A 36 -3.38 3.83 -15.12
C MET A 36 -3.80 5.18 -14.56
N TRP A 37 -2.80 6.05 -14.34
CA TRP A 37 -3.03 7.36 -13.76
C TRP A 37 -2.92 8.44 -14.83
N ARG A 38 -3.94 9.29 -14.93
CA ARG A 38 -3.84 10.53 -15.72
C ARG A 38 -2.88 11.53 -15.07
N LYS A 39 -2.87 11.58 -13.73
CA LYS A 39 -1.91 12.30 -12.91
C LYS A 39 -1.62 11.46 -11.67
N LYS A 40 -0.34 11.32 -11.29
CA LYS A 40 0.07 10.62 -10.07
C LYS A 40 -0.27 11.44 -8.82
N TRP A 41 -0.37 10.76 -7.68
CA TRP A 41 -0.57 11.36 -6.37
C TRP A 41 0.70 12.06 -5.88
N ASP A 42 0.55 13.03 -4.98
CA ASP A 42 1.68 13.74 -4.36
C ASP A 42 2.09 13.09 -3.02
N LYS A 43 1.17 12.37 -2.37
CA LYS A 43 1.40 11.66 -1.11
C LYS A 43 0.68 10.33 -1.13
N VAL A 44 1.40 9.23 -0.87
CA VAL A 44 0.81 7.88 -0.84
C VAL A 44 -0.15 7.74 0.33
N LEU A 45 0.23 8.30 1.49
CA LEU A 45 -0.47 8.03 2.73
C LEU A 45 -0.49 9.23 3.67
N SER A 46 -1.62 9.48 4.33
CA SER A 46 -1.78 10.64 5.22
C SER A 46 -2.75 10.31 6.35
N TRP A 47 -2.20 9.88 7.49
CA TRP A 47 -2.94 9.67 8.73
C TRP A 47 -2.37 10.52 9.86
N ASP A 48 -3.23 10.91 10.80
CA ASP A 48 -2.87 11.47 12.09
C ASP A 48 -3.81 10.84 13.13
N PHE A 49 -3.29 9.99 14.02
CA PHE A 49 -4.10 9.34 15.06
C PHE A 49 -4.37 10.24 16.26
N ALA A 50 -3.68 11.38 16.37
CA ALA A 50 -3.89 12.36 17.44
C ALA A 50 -5.04 13.32 17.11
N LYS A 51 -5.38 13.48 15.83
CA LYS A 51 -6.45 14.35 15.38
C LYS A 51 -7.55 13.52 14.71
N PRO A 52 -8.80 13.54 15.21
CA PRO A 52 -9.91 12.93 14.52
C PRO A 52 -10.30 13.79 13.31
N GLU A 53 -9.53 13.68 12.22
CA GLU A 53 -9.83 14.30 10.94
C GLU A 53 -10.37 13.22 9.99
N VAL A 54 -11.58 13.44 9.46
CA VAL A 54 -12.12 12.65 8.34
C VAL A 54 -11.89 13.48 7.08
N LYS A 55 -11.07 12.98 6.15
CA LYS A 55 -10.85 13.60 4.83
C LYS A 55 -11.81 13.04 3.80
#